data_AF-A0A2T7TWH1-F1
#
_entry.id   AF-A0A2T7TWH1-F1
#
_cell.length_a   1.000
_cell.length_b   1.000
_cell.length_c   1.000
_cell.angle_alpha   90.00
_cell.angle_beta   90.00
_cell.angle_gamma   90.00
#
_symmetry.space_group_name_H-M   'P 1'
#
loop_
_entity.id
_entity.type
_entity.pdbx_description
1 polymer ?
#
loop_
_entity_poly.entity_id
_entity_poly.type
_entity_poly.pdbx_seq_one_letter_code
_entity_poly.pdbx_strand_id
1 'polypeptide(L)' 'MNQEVEYVARALYEAEDDALIWEAEPEILKEEFRRYARAAIAMLPRQEPEARKVHKHEFPYAA' A
#
# COMPACT_ATOMS: atom_id res chain seq x y z
N MET A 1 -8.37 4.10 -5.21
CA MET A 1 -7.16 4.66 -5.84
C MET A 1 -6.61 5.90 -5.14
N ASN A 2 -7.36 6.99 -4.89
CA ASN A 2 -6.78 8.14 -4.15
C ASN A 2 -6.43 7.82 -2.68
N GLN A 3 -7.24 7.02 -2.00
CA GLN A 3 -7.02 6.71 -0.58
C GLN A 3 -5.81 5.81 -0.32
N GLU A 4 -5.52 4.85 -1.20
CA GLU A 4 -4.31 4.01 -1.13
C GLU A 4 -3.05 4.87 -1.31
N VAL A 5 -3.11 5.83 -2.26
CA VAL A 5 -2.03 6.80 -2.47
C VAL A 5 -1.82 7.65 -1.22
N GLU A 6 -2.88 8.15 -0.57
CA GLU A 6 -2.75 8.91 0.68
C GLU A 6 -2.13 8.09 1.82
N TYR A 7 -2.55 6.83 2.00
CA TYR A 7 -1.97 5.97 3.04
C TYR A 7 -0.49 5.70 2.82
N VAL A 8 -0.11 5.36 1.59
CA VAL A 8 1.29 5.10 1.25
C VAL A 8 2.10 6.40 1.35
N ALA A 9 1.57 7.53 0.89
CA ALA A 9 2.26 8.83 0.97
C ALA A 9 2.52 9.23 2.42
N ARG A 10 1.51 9.10 3.29
CA ARG A 10 1.64 9.38 4.72
C ARG A 10 2.64 8.43 5.39
N ALA A 11 2.58 7.14 5.09
CA ALA A 11 3.51 6.16 5.66
C ALA A 11 4.97 6.41 5.22
N LEU A 12 5.18 6.84 3.96
CA LEU A 12 6.50 7.22 3.47
C LEU A 12 7.01 8.49 4.16
N TYR A 13 6.16 9.49 4.32
CA TYR A 13 6.50 10.74 5.01
C TYR A 13 6.79 10.51 6.50
N GLU A 14 5.96 9.74 7.20
CA GLU A 14 6.15 9.40 8.62
C GLU A 14 7.40 8.56 8.89
N ALA A 15 8.01 7.95 7.86
CA ALA A 15 9.26 7.22 7.98
C ALA A 15 10.50 8.14 7.98
N GLU A 16 10.35 9.41 7.60
CA GLU A 16 11.43 10.40 7.67
C GLU A 16 11.69 10.81 9.13
N ASP A 17 12.98 10.96 9.49
CA ASP A 17 13.40 11.20 10.89
C ASP A 17 12.84 12.50 11.49
N ASP A 18 12.56 13.52 10.66
CA ASP A 18 12.07 14.84 11.07
C ASP A 18 10.60 15.10 10.65
N ALA A 19 9.82 14.05 10.43
CA ALA A 19 8.42 14.17 10.04
C ALA A 19 7.59 14.94 11.10
N LEU A 20 6.90 15.99 10.65
CA LEU A 20 5.91 16.74 11.42
C LEU A 20 4.52 16.12 11.26
N ILE A 21 3.49 16.85 11.69
CA ILE A 21 2.10 16.43 11.52
C ILE A 21 1.73 16.54 10.04
N TRP A 22 1.47 15.39 9.41
CA TRP A 22 1.09 15.30 7.99
C TRP A 22 0.00 16.30 7.62
N GLU A 23 -1.05 16.46 8.42
CA GLU A 23 -2.16 17.37 8.12
C GLU A 23 -1.72 18.85 8.02
N ALA A 24 -0.67 19.24 8.76
CA ALA A 24 -0.14 20.60 8.79
C ALA A 24 0.90 20.90 7.69
N GLU A 25 1.40 19.89 6.99
CA GLU A 25 2.42 20.07 5.96
C GLU A 25 1.90 20.82 4.72
N PRO A 26 2.75 21.62 4.04
CA PRO A 26 2.40 22.27 2.79
C PRO A 26 1.98 21.27 1.72
N GLU A 27 0.99 21.66 0.91
CA GLU A 27 0.44 20.82 -0.15
C GLU A 27 1.48 20.41 -1.20
N ILE A 28 2.50 21.25 -1.40
CA ILE A 28 3.61 20.97 -2.33
C ILE A 28 4.40 19.75 -1.86
N LEU A 29 4.71 19.67 -0.57
CA LEU A 29 5.42 18.54 0.02
C LEU A 29 4.55 17.29 -0.02
N LYS A 30 3.27 17.40 0.36
CA LYS A 30 2.32 16.29 0.29
C LYS A 30 2.21 15.71 -1.12
N GLU A 31 2.13 16.55 -2.15
CA GLU A 31 2.05 16.10 -3.53
C GLU A 31 3.31 15.37 -3.99
N GLU A 32 4.48 15.75 -3.48
CA GLU A 32 5.72 15.02 -3.72
C GLU A 32 5.65 13.58 -3.18
N PHE A 33 5.22 13.40 -1.93
CA PHE A 33 5.03 12.08 -1.34
C PHE A 33 3.92 11.28 -2.02
N ARG A 34 2.85 11.93 -2.52
CA ARG A 34 1.83 11.27 -3.35
C ARG A 34 2.40 10.77 -4.68
N ARG A 35 3.37 11.48 -5.28
CA ARG A 35 4.07 10.98 -6.48
C ARG A 35 4.88 9.73 -6.17
N TYR A 36 5.60 9.72 -5.06
CA TYR A 36 6.32 8.53 -4.60
C TYR A 36 5.39 7.37 -4.31
N ALA A 37 4.26 7.62 -3.64
CA ALA A 37 3.24 6.62 -3.37
C ALA A 37 2.66 6.01 -4.66
N ARG A 38 2.34 6.83 -5.67
CA ARG A 38 1.89 6.34 -6.99
C ARG A 38 2.93 5.46 -7.65
N ALA A 39 4.21 5.85 -7.60
CA ALA A 39 5.30 5.07 -8.16
C ALA A 39 5.49 3.73 -7.43
N ALA A 40 5.48 3.75 -6.09
CA ALA A 40 5.57 2.56 -5.26
C ALA A 40 4.43 1.57 -5.53
N ILE A 41 3.19 2.06 -5.59
CA ILE A 41 2.01 1.23 -5.92
C ILE A 41 2.13 0.63 -7.32
N ALA A 42 2.60 1.41 -8.31
CA ALA A 42 2.78 0.92 -9.68
C ALA A 42 3.88 -0.15 -9.80
N MET A 43 4.87 -0.17 -8.89
CA MET A 43 5.91 -1.19 -8.82
C MET A 43 5.43 -2.50 -8.21
N LEU A 44 4.32 -2.48 -7.44
CA LEU A 44 3.78 -3.71 -6.88
C LEU A 44 3.26 -4.60 -8.02
N PRO A 45 3.56 -5.91 -7.99
CA PRO A 45 2.93 -6.83 -8.93
C PRO A 45 1.42 -6.66 -8.77
N ARG A 46 0.72 -6.48 -9.90
CA ARG A 46 -0.74 -6.53 -9.88
C ARG A 46 -1.12 -7.87 -9.29
N GLN A 47 -1.55 -7.86 -8.04
CA GLN A 47 -2.37 -8.95 -7.55
C GLN A 47 -3.69 -8.78 -8.30
N GLU A 48 -3.74 -9.34 -9.50
CA GLU A 48 -5.02 -9.83 -9.96
C GLU A 48 -5.59 -10.64 -8.78
N PRO A 49 -6.89 -10.55 -8.51
CA PRO A 49 -7.53 -11.56 -7.68
C PRO A 49 -7.46 -12.87 -8.46
N GLU A 50 -6.26 -13.46 -8.55
CA GLU A 50 -6.05 -14.89 -8.68
C GLU A 50 -7.01 -15.46 -7.67
N ALA A 51 -8.08 -16.02 -8.22
CA ALA A 51 -9.18 -16.56 -7.50
C ALA A 51 -8.60 -17.26 -6.27
N ARG A 52 -9.21 -17.06 -5.10
CA ARG A 52 -9.13 -18.04 -4.03
C ARG A 52 -9.45 -19.39 -4.67
N LYS A 53 -8.46 -20.08 -5.23
CA LYS A 53 -8.47 -21.49 -5.49
C LYS A 53 -8.37 -22.03 -4.10
N VAL A 54 -9.56 -22.16 -3.52
CA VAL A 54 -9.83 -22.94 -2.35
C VAL A 54 -9.26 -24.32 -2.67
N HIS A 55 -7.99 -24.52 -2.35
CA HIS A 55 -7.48 -25.87 -2.14
C HIS A 55 -8.15 -26.32 -0.84
N LYS A 56 -9.40 -26.76 -0.96
CA LYS A 56 -9.97 -27.79 -0.10
C LYS A 56 -9.06 -28.99 -0.30
N HIS A 57 -7.97 -29.03 0.45
CA HIS A 57 -7.28 -30.27 0.72
C HIS A 57 -8.23 -31.05 1.62
N GLU A 58 -9.14 -31.78 0.99
CA GLU A 58 -9.84 -32.87 1.64
C GLU A 58 -8.75 -33.85 2.03
N PHE A 59 -8.36 -33.84 3.30
CA PHE A 59 -7.50 -34.88 3.86
C PHE A 59 -8.35 -36.14 4.01
N PRO A 60 -8.12 -37.23 3.25
CA PRO A 60 -8.69 -38.50 3.63
C PRO A 60 -7.83 -39.02 4.77
N TYR A 61 -8.32 -38.95 6.00
CA TYR A 61 -7.74 -39.75 7.06
C TYR A 61 -8.00 -41.22 6.70
N ALA A 62 -6.94 -41.92 6.32
CA ALA A 62 -6.97 -43.34 6.03
C ALA A 62 -7.22 -44.14 7.33
N ALA A 63 -7.85 -45.30 7.13
CA ALA A 63 -8.49 -46.18 8.10
C ALA A 63 -7.58 -46.75 9.21
#